data_AF-E3S921-F1
#
_entry.id   AF-E3S921-F1
#
_cell.length_a   1.000
_cell.length_b   1.000
_cell.length_c   1.000
_cell.angle_alpha   90.00
_cell.angle_beta   90.00
_cell.angle_gamma   90.00
#
_symmetry.space_group_name_H-M   'P 1'
#
loop_
_entity.id
_entity.type
_entity.pdbx_description
1 polymer ?
#
loop_
_entity_poly.entity_id
_entity_poly.type
_entity_poly.pdbx_seq_one_letter_code
_entity_poly.pdbx_strand_id
1 'polypeptide(L)'
;MAFSRSAHVRSAHVWRQHVLLLLLIFALATVSIADVKEQPASQEQPVYEPKNQHAIHDTPSPSQEASNESLKDTSSFSLAETNILRDLHSALSTMQDHYFEVWLGKYTSAIDWTGAVMSTYVSSTLSSLSRSLSYTMPGTFDKSRKLDVEAQRVDNEINQYFAQISAYYFGEDHFAIRMQAFDDMLWVVLGWLEATRFVDSHSVGHYTTEESGGKGWHASQFVPAFAHRSRVFYELAEKGWDWRLCGGGMTWNPSLLPYKNAITNQLFISASIGMYLHFAGDSNCSPFISQHGKSRPHGNQLYDDCDSKNRERYDPVYLANAVNAYNWLKQSNMTNAQGLYVDGFHIGGYRTNHSKTTCDERNEMVYTYNQGVLLSGLRGLWEATGETSYLEDGHELIQNVVRATGWKKAESYTPSFTGLSQEDDKNAAETQNVIINEWAGLGYNGILTELCDPSGRCNQDGQTFKGIFFHHLTAFCEPLPTRPTRPGKTHAASREVAMLHDNSCRGYTAWVVHNAQAALRTRNPEGKFGSWWGAPDIILPSQSVSRLIPVLPENATDYRNIHRHAYDDLYMETSRDEDSDWFDYDDNDETASRGNGDLNNRGRGRTVETQGSGLAVVRAMWDFLKRMHGNVRFDV
;
A
#
# COMPACT_ATOMS: atom_id res chain seq x y z
N MET A 1 -34.57 20.56 75.20
CA MET A 1 -35.75 20.35 74.36
C MET A 1 -35.48 19.16 73.45
N ALA A 2 -36.43 18.23 73.39
CA ALA A 2 -36.34 16.90 72.78
C ALA A 2 -36.85 16.87 71.32
N PHE A 3 -36.65 15.70 70.68
CA PHE A 3 -37.07 15.25 69.33
C PHE A 3 -36.17 15.76 68.17
N SER A 4 -35.67 14.97 67.21
CA SER A 4 -36.12 13.69 66.65
C SER A 4 -34.93 12.92 66.03
N ARG A 5 -34.73 11.65 66.40
CA ARG A 5 -33.84 10.67 65.72
C ARG A 5 -34.67 9.41 65.44
N SER A 6 -35.28 9.32 64.26
CA SER A 6 -35.89 8.07 63.76
C SER A 6 -36.32 8.19 62.28
N ALA A 7 -35.37 8.20 61.34
CA ALA A 7 -35.72 8.06 59.91
C ALA A 7 -34.67 7.36 59.03
N HIS A 8 -33.37 7.34 59.39
CA HIS A 8 -32.34 6.83 58.47
C HIS A 8 -31.98 5.33 58.57
N VAL A 9 -32.56 4.58 59.51
CA VAL A 9 -32.20 3.15 59.71
C VAL A 9 -33.08 2.17 58.92
N ARG A 10 -34.24 2.60 58.37
CA ARG A 10 -35.17 1.71 57.65
C ARG A 10 -34.90 1.55 56.15
N SER A 11 -34.16 2.46 55.51
CA SER A 11 -33.89 2.39 54.05
C SER A 11 -32.78 1.39 53.68
N ALA A 12 -31.76 1.24 54.52
CA ALA A 12 -30.63 0.35 54.26
C ALA A 12 -30.97 -1.16 54.35
N HIS A 13 -32.02 -1.51 55.11
CA HIS A 13 -32.42 -2.91 55.27
C HIS A 13 -33.24 -3.46 54.09
N VAL A 14 -34.03 -2.61 53.43
CA VAL A 14 -34.86 -3.01 52.27
C VAL A 14 -33.98 -3.25 51.04
N TRP A 15 -32.93 -2.44 50.85
CA TRP A 15 -32.02 -2.58 49.71
C TRP A 15 -31.18 -3.86 49.80
N ARG A 16 -30.72 -4.25 51.01
CA ARG A 16 -30.01 -5.52 51.23
C ARG A 16 -30.86 -6.76 50.95
N GLN A 17 -32.17 -6.71 51.22
CA GLN A 17 -33.05 -7.84 50.93
C GLN A 17 -33.30 -8.02 49.42
N HIS A 18 -33.39 -6.92 48.65
CA HIS A 18 -33.54 -7.00 47.19
C HIS A 18 -32.28 -7.53 46.49
N VAL A 19 -31.09 -7.15 46.96
CA VAL A 19 -29.82 -7.67 46.42
C VAL A 19 -29.65 -9.17 46.72
N LEU A 20 -30.02 -9.62 47.93
CA LEU A 20 -29.97 -11.04 48.28
C LEU A 20 -30.99 -11.87 47.48
N LEU A 21 -32.18 -11.33 47.19
CA LEU A 21 -33.18 -12.02 46.37
C LEU A 21 -32.73 -12.15 44.90
N LEU A 22 -32.10 -11.11 44.34
CA LEU A 22 -31.55 -11.12 42.98
C LEU A 22 -30.38 -12.10 42.83
N LEU A 23 -29.50 -12.19 43.83
CA LEU A 23 -28.40 -13.16 43.85
C LEU A 23 -28.91 -14.61 43.98
N LEU A 24 -30.00 -14.85 44.72
CA LEU A 24 -30.63 -16.17 44.82
C LEU A 24 -31.33 -16.60 43.52
N ILE A 25 -31.93 -15.67 42.78
CA ILE A 25 -32.54 -15.94 41.48
C ILE A 25 -31.46 -16.25 40.42
N PHE A 26 -30.31 -15.56 40.45
CA PHE A 26 -29.19 -15.86 39.57
C PHE A 26 -28.51 -17.20 39.88
N ALA A 27 -28.43 -17.60 41.15
CA ALA A 27 -27.88 -18.89 41.58
C ALA A 27 -28.80 -20.09 41.25
N LEU A 28 -30.10 -19.87 41.07
CA LEU A 28 -31.05 -20.92 40.66
C LEU A 28 -31.16 -21.07 39.14
N ALA A 29 -30.80 -20.04 38.37
CA ALA A 29 -30.78 -20.10 36.90
C ALA A 29 -29.53 -20.78 36.31
N THR A 30 -28.44 -20.90 37.08
CA THR A 30 -27.19 -21.56 36.64
C THR A 30 -27.11 -23.05 36.98
N VAL A 31 -28.11 -23.60 37.67
CA VAL A 31 -28.15 -25.02 38.09
C VAL A 31 -28.90 -25.92 37.09
N SER A 32 -29.43 -25.38 35.98
CA SER A 32 -30.30 -26.13 35.07
C SER A 32 -29.76 -26.44 33.67
N ILE A 33 -28.45 -26.32 33.42
CA ILE A 33 -27.78 -26.89 32.23
C ILE A 33 -26.38 -27.39 32.64
N ALA A 34 -26.33 -28.47 33.40
CA ALA A 34 -25.11 -29.25 33.62
C ALA A 34 -25.49 -30.67 34.03
N ASP A 35 -25.91 -31.50 33.07
CA ASP A 35 -25.86 -32.96 33.22
C ASP A 35 -26.07 -33.68 31.88
N VAL A 36 -25.00 -34.02 31.14
CA VAL A 36 -24.96 -35.23 30.31
C VAL A 36 -23.51 -35.74 30.22
N LYS A 37 -23.35 -37.00 30.63
CA LYS A 37 -22.16 -37.86 30.69
C LYS A 37 -21.44 -38.11 29.36
N GLU A 38 -20.14 -38.38 29.47
CA GLU A 38 -19.25 -38.91 28.42
C GLU A 38 -19.45 -40.42 28.10
N GLN A 39 -19.09 -40.74 26.83
CA GLN A 39 -18.66 -42.01 26.18
C GLN A 39 -19.69 -43.03 25.64
N PRO A 40 -19.39 -43.82 24.58
CA PRO A 40 -18.32 -43.74 23.55
C PRO A 40 -18.84 -43.94 22.09
N ALA A 41 -17.90 -43.95 21.12
CA ALA A 41 -18.07 -44.00 19.66
C ALA A 41 -18.92 -45.14 19.07
N SER A 42 -19.68 -44.82 18.02
CA SER A 42 -20.04 -45.75 16.94
C SER A 42 -20.41 -45.02 15.64
N GLN A 43 -20.00 -45.64 14.53
CA GLN A 43 -20.21 -45.25 13.14
C GLN A 43 -21.69 -45.05 12.80
N GLU A 44 -22.01 -44.02 12.01
CA GLU A 44 -23.10 -44.08 11.04
C GLU A 44 -22.92 -43.02 9.92
N GLN A 45 -23.22 -43.46 8.70
CA GLN A 45 -22.93 -42.85 7.41
C GLN A 45 -23.83 -41.63 7.11
N PRO A 46 -23.40 -40.67 6.28
CA PRO A 46 -24.32 -39.81 5.56
C PRO A 46 -24.73 -40.47 4.23
N VAL A 47 -26.02 -40.76 4.11
CA VAL A 47 -26.73 -41.05 2.88
C VAL A 47 -26.99 -39.73 2.15
N TYR A 48 -26.41 -39.54 0.96
CA TYR A 48 -27.09 -39.17 -0.30
C TYR A 48 -26.08 -38.68 -1.36
N GLU A 49 -26.22 -39.26 -2.56
CA GLU A 49 -25.28 -39.27 -3.70
C GLU A 49 -25.24 -37.97 -4.54
N PRO A 50 -24.09 -37.66 -5.18
CA PRO A 50 -24.06 -36.91 -6.44
C PRO A 50 -24.10 -37.89 -7.63
N LYS A 51 -25.12 -37.76 -8.49
CA LYS A 51 -25.21 -38.46 -9.77
C LYS A 51 -24.28 -37.83 -10.82
N ASN A 52 -23.71 -38.73 -11.63
CA ASN A 52 -23.06 -38.56 -12.94
C ASN A 52 -21.52 -38.38 -12.97
N GLN A 53 -20.82 -39.50 -12.77
CA GLN A 53 -19.59 -39.82 -13.49
C GLN A 53 -19.92 -40.71 -14.70
N HIS A 54 -19.44 -40.34 -15.89
CA HIS A 54 -19.10 -41.28 -16.95
C HIS A 54 -17.88 -40.77 -17.71
N ALA A 55 -16.71 -41.32 -17.42
CA ALA A 55 -15.78 -41.90 -18.40
C ALA A 55 -14.53 -42.43 -17.68
N ILE A 56 -14.39 -43.74 -17.71
CA ILE A 56 -13.30 -44.57 -17.20
C ILE A 56 -12.14 -44.52 -18.21
N HIS A 57 -10.88 -44.47 -17.73
CA HIS A 57 -9.79 -45.30 -18.27
C HIS A 57 -8.60 -45.41 -17.30
N ASP A 58 -8.48 -46.61 -16.72
CA ASP A 58 -7.32 -47.46 -16.45
C ASP A 58 -5.98 -46.86 -16.01
N THR A 59 -5.60 -47.24 -14.79
CA THR A 59 -4.25 -47.16 -14.21
C THR A 59 -3.60 -48.55 -14.24
N PRO A 60 -2.29 -48.67 -14.51
CA PRO A 60 -1.50 -49.80 -14.01
C PRO A 60 -0.54 -49.37 -12.89
N SER A 61 -0.50 -50.17 -11.84
CA SER A 61 0.42 -50.11 -10.69
C SER A 61 1.81 -50.73 -11.02
N PRO A 62 2.81 -50.62 -10.11
CA PRO A 62 4.17 -50.21 -10.46
C PRO A 62 5.15 -51.38 -10.66
N SER A 63 6.14 -51.17 -11.52
CA SER A 63 7.39 -51.96 -11.55
C SER A 63 8.56 -51.09 -11.10
N GLN A 64 9.26 -51.61 -10.10
CA GLN A 64 10.51 -51.11 -9.56
C GLN A 64 11.58 -51.01 -10.64
N GLU A 65 12.28 -49.87 -10.70
CA GLU A 65 13.69 -49.85 -11.06
C GLU A 65 14.36 -48.65 -10.40
N ALA A 66 15.39 -48.96 -9.60
CA ALA A 66 16.19 -48.00 -8.90
C ALA A 66 17.15 -47.30 -9.85
N SER A 67 17.16 -45.97 -9.85
CA SER A 67 18.30 -45.19 -10.30
C SER A 67 18.59 -44.10 -9.28
N ASN A 68 19.78 -44.22 -8.67
CA ASN A 68 20.44 -43.17 -7.92
C ASN A 68 20.66 -41.97 -8.84
N GLU A 69 20.00 -40.84 -8.60
CA GLU A 69 20.52 -39.55 -9.01
C GLU A 69 20.41 -38.53 -7.87
N SER A 70 21.57 -37.96 -7.57
CA SER A 70 21.78 -37.02 -6.48
C SER A 70 21.04 -35.72 -6.77
N LEU A 71 20.17 -35.31 -5.85
CA LEU A 71 19.60 -33.96 -5.77
C LEU A 71 20.73 -32.92 -5.70
N LYS A 72 20.98 -32.23 -6.81
CA LYS A 72 21.65 -30.93 -6.83
C LYS A 72 20.63 -29.88 -7.21
N ASP A 73 19.93 -29.39 -6.19
CA ASP A 73 19.13 -28.18 -6.29
C ASP A 73 20.10 -27.00 -6.44
N THR A 74 20.33 -26.58 -7.68
CA THR A 74 21.13 -25.39 -8.00
C THR A 74 20.20 -24.48 -8.78
N SER A 75 19.62 -23.48 -8.12
CA SER A 75 18.75 -22.50 -8.76
C SER A 75 19.55 -21.65 -9.75
N SER A 76 19.65 -22.08 -11.01
CA SER A 76 20.21 -21.24 -12.08
C SER A 76 19.13 -20.25 -12.52
N PHE A 77 19.25 -18.98 -12.14
CA PHE A 77 18.38 -17.91 -12.66
C PHE A 77 18.49 -17.83 -14.19
N SER A 78 17.36 -17.64 -14.87
CA SER A 78 17.34 -17.38 -16.31
C SER A 78 18.02 -16.04 -16.64
N LEU A 79 18.50 -15.89 -17.88
CA LEU A 79 19.13 -14.64 -18.35
C LEU A 79 18.18 -13.43 -18.21
N ALA A 80 16.87 -13.65 -18.39
CA ALA A 80 15.84 -12.64 -18.21
C ALA A 80 15.73 -12.18 -16.75
N GLU A 81 15.66 -13.13 -15.80
CA GLU A 81 15.64 -12.82 -14.36
C GLU A 81 16.90 -12.08 -13.91
N THR A 82 18.06 -12.50 -14.42
CA THR A 82 19.35 -11.84 -14.13
C THR A 82 19.36 -10.37 -14.61
N ASN A 83 18.78 -10.10 -15.79
CA ASN A 83 18.67 -8.74 -16.31
C ASN A 83 17.72 -7.87 -15.48
N ILE A 84 16.60 -8.42 -15.01
CA ILE A 84 15.61 -7.68 -14.21
C ILE A 84 16.17 -7.34 -12.84
N LEU A 85 16.82 -8.29 -12.16
CA LEU A 85 17.44 -8.03 -10.86
C LEU A 85 18.51 -6.92 -10.99
N ARG A 86 19.30 -6.94 -12.08
CA ARG A 86 20.23 -5.85 -12.40
C ARG A 86 19.54 -4.51 -12.60
N ASP A 87 18.41 -4.46 -13.30
CA ASP A 87 17.64 -3.23 -13.47
C ASP A 87 17.07 -2.72 -12.14
N LEU A 88 16.67 -3.62 -11.23
CA LEU A 88 16.21 -3.27 -9.88
C LEU A 88 17.34 -2.66 -9.04
N HIS A 89 18.51 -3.31 -9.00
CA HIS A 89 19.71 -2.77 -8.34
C HIS A 89 20.10 -1.41 -8.92
N SER A 90 20.08 -1.27 -10.25
CA SER A 90 20.39 0.00 -10.92
C SER A 90 19.39 1.10 -10.54
N ALA A 91 18.08 0.80 -10.53
CA ALA A 91 17.06 1.78 -10.17
C ALA A 91 17.20 2.25 -8.71
N LEU A 92 17.51 1.33 -7.80
CA LEU A 92 17.74 1.62 -6.37
C LEU A 92 19.00 2.46 -6.17
N SER A 93 20.12 2.06 -6.82
CA SER A 93 21.38 2.82 -6.77
C SER A 93 21.20 4.23 -7.33
N THR A 94 20.58 4.39 -8.50
CA THR A 94 20.32 5.72 -9.06
C THR A 94 19.46 6.58 -8.12
N MET A 95 18.46 5.98 -7.45
CA MET A 95 17.63 6.70 -6.47
C MET A 95 18.46 7.21 -5.29
N GLN A 96 19.25 6.34 -4.68
CA GLN A 96 20.02 6.68 -3.48
C GLN A 96 21.26 7.53 -3.79
N ASP A 97 21.95 7.31 -4.90
CA ASP A 97 23.19 8.01 -5.25
C ASP A 97 22.94 9.44 -5.75
N HIS A 98 21.81 9.70 -6.42
CA HIS A 98 21.52 11.01 -7.01
C HIS A 98 20.56 11.88 -6.23
N TYR A 99 19.71 11.30 -5.37
CA TYR A 99 18.64 12.05 -4.71
C TYR A 99 18.69 11.99 -3.18
N PHE A 100 19.49 11.10 -2.57
CA PHE A 100 19.59 10.99 -1.12
C PHE A 100 20.89 11.60 -0.59
N GLU A 101 20.75 12.65 0.23
CA GLU A 101 21.89 13.30 0.87
C GLU A 101 22.19 12.61 2.21
N VAL A 102 23.14 11.68 2.21
CA VAL A 102 23.48 10.85 3.39
C VAL A 102 23.79 11.67 4.64
N TRP A 103 24.46 12.82 4.49
CA TRP A 103 24.86 13.68 5.61
C TRP A 103 23.70 14.48 6.22
N LEU A 104 22.62 14.72 5.45
CA LEU A 104 21.37 15.28 5.95
C LEU A 104 20.39 14.19 6.40
N GLY A 105 20.53 12.98 5.87
CA GLY A 105 19.54 11.93 6.02
C GLY A 105 18.22 12.27 5.33
N LYS A 106 18.22 12.90 4.14
CA LYS A 106 16.97 13.21 3.46
C LYS A 106 17.08 13.30 1.94
N TYR A 107 15.94 13.15 1.28
CA TYR A 107 15.76 13.46 -0.13
C TYR A 107 15.52 14.96 -0.29
N THR A 108 16.55 15.73 -0.62
CA THR A 108 16.49 17.21 -0.57
C THR A 108 15.59 17.85 -1.62
N SER A 109 15.30 17.14 -2.71
CA SER A 109 14.36 17.60 -3.76
C SER A 109 12.93 17.11 -3.54
N ALA A 110 12.69 16.23 -2.57
CA ALA A 110 11.35 15.77 -2.20
C ALA A 110 10.68 16.77 -1.27
N ILE A 111 9.35 16.85 -1.32
CA ILE A 111 8.55 17.43 -0.24
C ILE A 111 8.33 16.38 0.84
N ASP A 112 7.86 16.79 2.01
CA ASP A 112 7.93 15.95 3.21
C ASP A 112 7.23 14.58 3.03
N TRP A 113 5.98 14.58 2.55
CA TRP A 113 5.24 13.33 2.36
C TRP A 113 5.80 12.48 1.20
N THR A 114 6.28 13.10 0.11
CA THR A 114 6.90 12.31 -0.98
C THR A 114 8.22 11.70 -0.51
N GLY A 115 8.96 12.36 0.38
CA GLY A 115 10.13 11.80 1.06
C GLY A 115 9.80 10.54 1.86
N ALA A 116 8.67 10.54 2.60
CA ALA A 116 8.23 9.37 3.35
C ALA A 116 7.89 8.20 2.41
N VAL A 117 7.26 8.48 1.27
CA VAL A 117 6.99 7.49 0.21
C VAL A 117 8.28 6.97 -0.42
N MET A 118 9.27 7.84 -0.68
CA MET A 118 10.58 7.42 -1.20
C MET A 118 11.28 6.43 -0.25
N SER A 119 11.31 6.73 1.04
CA SER A 119 11.85 5.82 2.07
C SER A 119 11.08 4.50 2.14
N THR A 120 9.77 4.53 1.93
CA THR A 120 8.92 3.34 1.83
C THR A 120 9.34 2.48 0.63
N TYR A 121 9.61 3.07 -0.54
CA TYR A 121 10.11 2.33 -1.70
C TYR A 121 11.45 1.67 -1.45
N VAL A 122 12.38 2.33 -0.74
CA VAL A 122 13.65 1.71 -0.36
C VAL A 122 13.40 0.51 0.54
N SER A 123 12.71 0.67 1.67
CA SER A 123 12.42 -0.42 2.63
C SER A 123 11.75 -1.62 1.97
N SER A 124 10.78 -1.35 1.10
CA SER A 124 10.01 -2.36 0.40
C SER A 124 10.82 -3.03 -0.73
N THR A 125 11.79 -2.33 -1.34
CA THR A 125 12.76 -2.90 -2.28
C THR A 125 13.77 -3.80 -1.56
N LEU A 126 14.29 -3.36 -0.40
CA LEU A 126 15.18 -4.19 0.42
C LEU A 126 14.50 -5.48 0.88
N SER A 127 13.19 -5.45 1.14
CA SER A 127 12.41 -6.67 1.41
C SER A 127 12.39 -7.64 0.21
N SER A 128 12.25 -7.13 -1.02
CA SER A 128 12.28 -7.97 -2.23
C SER A 128 13.71 -8.48 -2.54
N LEU A 129 14.74 -7.68 -2.26
CA LEU A 129 16.15 -8.09 -2.37
C LEU A 129 16.54 -9.12 -1.30
N SER A 130 16.09 -8.96 -0.05
CA SER A 130 16.27 -9.95 1.00
C SER A 130 15.70 -11.30 0.58
N ARG A 131 14.47 -11.31 0.06
CA ARG A 131 13.83 -12.54 -0.42
C ARG A 131 14.42 -13.06 -1.73
N SER A 132 15.32 -12.33 -2.40
CA SER A 132 15.85 -12.72 -3.71
C SER A 132 16.68 -14.01 -3.64
N LEU A 133 17.42 -14.21 -2.54
CA LEU A 133 18.33 -15.33 -2.30
C LEU A 133 18.10 -15.91 -0.90
N SER A 134 18.29 -17.22 -0.72
CA SER A 134 18.23 -17.86 0.60
C SER A 134 19.65 -18.04 1.18
N TYR A 135 19.90 -17.47 2.36
CA TYR A 135 21.18 -17.53 3.08
C TYR A 135 20.97 -17.25 4.58
N THR A 136 21.95 -17.59 5.43
CA THR A 136 21.87 -17.41 6.89
C THR A 136 23.17 -16.80 7.46
N MET A 137 23.02 -15.89 8.42
CA MET A 137 24.03 -15.08 9.08
C MET A 137 24.03 -15.29 10.61
N PRO A 138 25.22 -15.28 11.26
CA PRO A 138 26.55 -15.42 10.67
C PRO A 138 26.76 -16.85 10.15
N GLY A 139 27.10 -17.02 8.87
CA GLY A 139 27.37 -18.32 8.24
C GLY A 139 28.86 -18.59 8.02
N THR A 140 29.23 -19.85 7.76
CA THR A 140 30.58 -20.22 7.30
C THR A 140 30.74 -19.81 5.84
N PHE A 141 31.11 -18.56 5.60
CA PHE A 141 31.35 -18.04 4.26
C PHE A 141 32.54 -18.73 3.59
N ASP A 142 32.31 -19.36 2.45
CA ASP A 142 33.36 -19.87 1.58
C ASP A 142 33.45 -19.02 0.31
N LYS A 143 34.55 -18.28 0.15
CA LYS A 143 34.79 -17.44 -1.03
C LYS A 143 34.86 -18.23 -2.34
N SER A 144 35.09 -19.54 -2.29
CA SER A 144 35.07 -20.40 -3.47
C SER A 144 33.64 -20.73 -3.94
N ARG A 145 32.63 -20.53 -3.08
CA ARG A 145 31.22 -20.76 -3.39
C ARG A 145 30.59 -19.47 -3.94
N LYS A 146 30.23 -19.48 -5.22
CA LYS A 146 29.59 -18.33 -5.90
C LYS A 146 28.34 -17.82 -5.17
N LEU A 147 27.50 -18.73 -4.66
CA LEU A 147 26.28 -18.37 -3.93
C LEU A 147 26.56 -17.56 -2.66
N ASP A 148 27.61 -17.93 -1.92
CA ASP A 148 27.98 -17.26 -0.68
C ASP A 148 28.51 -15.84 -0.96
N VAL A 149 29.23 -15.65 -2.07
CA VAL A 149 29.68 -14.33 -2.55
C VAL A 149 28.49 -13.45 -2.97
N GLU A 150 27.52 -14.03 -3.66
CA GLU A 150 26.32 -13.33 -4.10
C GLU A 150 25.43 -12.93 -2.90
N ALA A 151 25.22 -13.85 -1.96
CA ALA A 151 24.54 -13.59 -0.70
C ALA A 151 25.22 -12.47 0.10
N GLN A 152 26.55 -12.50 0.22
CA GLN A 152 27.31 -11.45 0.90
C GLN A 152 27.16 -10.09 0.21
N ARG A 153 27.13 -10.05 -1.13
CA ARG A 153 26.94 -8.81 -1.88
C ARG A 153 25.56 -8.21 -1.61
N VAL A 154 24.52 -9.04 -1.67
CA VAL A 154 23.14 -8.61 -1.39
C VAL A 154 23.00 -8.14 0.05
N ASP A 155 23.53 -8.87 1.04
CA ASP A 155 23.48 -8.49 2.45
C ASP A 155 24.25 -7.17 2.72
N ASN A 156 25.41 -6.96 2.08
CA ASN A 156 26.15 -5.70 2.18
C ASN A 156 25.35 -4.52 1.61
N GLU A 157 24.68 -4.70 0.47
CA GLU A 157 23.83 -3.69 -0.16
C GLU A 157 22.60 -3.38 0.71
N ILE A 158 21.98 -4.42 1.28
CA ILE A 158 20.91 -4.28 2.26
C ILE A 158 21.36 -3.44 3.46
N ASN A 159 22.53 -3.75 4.04
CA ASN A 159 23.08 -2.99 5.16
C ASN A 159 23.41 -1.54 4.78
N GLN A 160 23.95 -1.30 3.58
CA GLN A 160 24.23 0.05 3.07
C GLN A 160 22.96 0.90 3.01
N TYR A 161 21.91 0.40 2.38
CA TYR A 161 20.68 1.17 2.23
C TYR A 161 19.83 1.18 3.50
N PHE A 162 19.94 0.18 4.37
CA PHE A 162 19.39 0.25 5.72
C PHE A 162 20.03 1.39 6.54
N ALA A 163 21.34 1.60 6.43
CA ALA A 163 21.99 2.73 7.07
C ALA A 163 21.39 4.07 6.59
N GLN A 164 21.01 4.17 5.31
CA GLN A 164 20.34 5.34 4.76
C GLN A 164 18.88 5.48 5.26
N ILE A 165 18.12 4.38 5.40
CA ILE A 165 16.81 4.39 6.08
C ILE A 165 16.93 4.88 7.53
N SER A 166 17.96 4.42 8.25
CA SER A 166 18.22 4.86 9.62
C SER A 166 18.60 6.34 9.69
N ALA A 167 19.37 6.85 8.72
CA ALA A 167 19.66 8.27 8.61
C ALA A 167 18.40 9.08 8.28
N TYR A 168 17.53 8.54 7.40
CA TYR A 168 16.25 9.15 7.07
C TYR A 168 15.34 9.33 8.28
N TYR A 169 15.31 8.37 9.20
CA TYR A 169 14.56 8.50 10.45
C TYR A 169 14.89 9.79 11.23
N PHE A 170 16.17 10.19 11.24
CA PHE A 170 16.61 11.40 11.93
C PHE A 170 16.51 12.67 11.06
N GLY A 171 16.58 12.52 9.73
CA GLY A 171 16.49 13.64 8.79
C GLY A 171 15.07 14.00 8.34
N GLU A 172 14.08 13.14 8.58
CA GLU A 172 12.65 13.39 8.32
C GLU A 172 12.16 14.59 9.15
N ASP A 173 11.57 15.60 8.49
CA ASP A 173 10.99 16.79 9.14
C ASP A 173 9.63 16.47 9.77
N HIS A 174 9.65 15.55 10.72
CA HIS A 174 8.48 15.10 11.47
C HIS A 174 7.84 16.23 12.30
N PHE A 175 8.55 17.34 12.53
CA PHE A 175 7.98 18.52 13.20
C PHE A 175 7.10 19.34 12.27
N ALA A 176 7.44 19.42 10.98
CA ALA A 176 6.58 20.01 9.97
C ALA A 176 5.38 19.11 9.64
N ILE A 177 5.62 17.82 9.35
CA ILE A 177 4.57 16.90 8.87
C ILE A 177 3.42 16.74 9.88
N ARG A 178 3.71 16.78 11.18
CA ARG A 178 2.67 16.68 12.23
C ARG A 178 1.62 17.81 12.18
N MET A 179 1.88 18.88 11.43
CA MET A 179 0.99 20.04 11.25
C MET A 179 0.40 20.12 9.84
N GLN A 180 0.68 19.14 8.97
CA GLN A 180 0.16 19.07 7.60
C GLN A 180 -1.20 18.36 7.56
N ALA A 181 -1.67 17.97 6.38
CA ALA A 181 -2.96 17.29 6.24
C ALA A 181 -2.88 15.84 6.76
N PHE A 182 -4.05 15.24 6.98
CA PHE A 182 -4.10 13.92 7.61
C PHE A 182 -3.54 12.81 6.71
N ASP A 183 -3.61 12.97 5.39
CA ASP A 183 -2.94 12.08 4.43
C ASP A 183 -1.41 12.16 4.51
N ASP A 184 -0.83 13.36 4.63
CA ASP A 184 0.62 13.54 4.84
C ASP A 184 1.11 12.74 6.06
N MET A 185 0.35 12.81 7.16
CA MET A 185 0.67 12.07 8.38
C MET A 185 0.57 10.55 8.19
N LEU A 186 -0.40 10.08 7.42
CA LEU A 186 -0.62 8.64 7.21
C LEU A 186 0.44 8.01 6.30
N TRP A 187 1.05 8.77 5.39
CA TRP A 187 2.23 8.30 4.63
C TRP A 187 3.39 7.95 5.55
N VAL A 188 3.63 8.76 6.58
CA VAL A 188 4.65 8.49 7.62
C VAL A 188 4.31 7.20 8.38
N VAL A 189 3.05 6.99 8.75
CA VAL A 189 2.62 5.76 9.44
C VAL A 189 2.94 4.53 8.60
N LEU A 190 2.53 4.52 7.32
CA LEU A 190 2.75 3.40 6.41
C LEU A 190 4.25 3.14 6.17
N GLY A 191 5.05 4.20 6.00
CA GLY A 191 6.49 4.05 5.74
C GLY A 191 7.24 3.39 6.89
N TRP A 192 6.94 3.79 8.13
CA TRP A 192 7.61 3.20 9.30
C TRP A 192 7.07 1.81 9.66
N LEU A 193 5.83 1.49 9.32
CA LEU A 193 5.32 0.11 9.38
C LEU A 193 6.03 -0.77 8.35
N GLU A 194 6.23 -0.30 7.11
CA GLU A 194 6.95 -1.05 6.07
C GLU A 194 8.42 -1.27 6.45
N ALA A 195 9.10 -0.26 7.00
CA ALA A 195 10.46 -0.40 7.53
C ALA A 195 10.53 -1.45 8.66
N THR A 196 9.55 -1.47 9.55
CA THR A 196 9.46 -2.48 10.63
C THR A 196 9.27 -3.89 10.06
N ARG A 197 8.36 -4.07 9.10
CA ARG A 197 8.14 -5.36 8.41
C ARG A 197 9.40 -5.84 7.69
N PHE A 198 10.11 -4.94 7.03
CA PHE A 198 11.39 -5.25 6.38
C PHE A 198 12.40 -5.76 7.42
N VAL A 199 12.56 -5.06 8.54
CA VAL A 199 13.49 -5.46 9.60
C VAL A 199 13.17 -6.82 10.18
N ASP A 200 11.90 -7.06 10.52
CA ASP A 200 11.46 -8.33 11.08
C ASP A 200 11.65 -9.49 10.08
N SER A 201 11.22 -9.30 8.82
CA SER A 201 11.30 -10.35 7.81
C SER A 201 12.73 -10.71 7.42
N HIS A 202 13.62 -9.72 7.29
CA HIS A 202 15.04 -9.97 7.03
C HIS A 202 15.73 -10.65 8.21
N SER A 203 15.44 -10.21 9.44
CA SER A 203 15.99 -10.82 10.65
C SER A 203 15.60 -12.29 10.78
N VAL A 204 14.31 -12.61 10.61
CA VAL A 204 13.80 -14.00 10.68
C VAL A 204 14.32 -14.85 9.52
N GLY A 205 14.37 -14.29 8.31
CA GLY A 205 14.76 -15.03 7.11
C GLY A 205 16.25 -15.34 7.03
N HIS A 206 17.10 -14.49 7.60
CA HIS A 206 18.55 -14.52 7.36
C HIS A 206 19.43 -14.49 8.60
N TYR A 207 18.92 -14.22 9.81
CA TYR A 207 19.78 -14.13 11.00
C TYR A 207 19.38 -15.13 12.09
N THR A 208 20.39 -15.70 12.74
CA THR A 208 20.19 -16.63 13.87
C THR A 208 19.91 -15.87 15.16
N THR A 209 19.02 -16.42 16.00
CA THR A 209 18.66 -15.83 17.29
C THR A 209 19.79 -15.97 18.32
N GLU A 210 19.80 -15.10 19.33
CA GLU A 210 20.78 -15.15 20.44
C GLU A 210 20.75 -16.49 21.18
N GLU A 211 19.58 -17.13 21.28
CA GLU A 211 19.40 -18.46 21.85
C GLU A 211 20.16 -19.56 21.08
N SER A 212 20.47 -19.33 19.80
CA SER A 212 21.24 -20.24 18.94
C SER A 212 22.74 -19.92 18.90
N GLY A 213 23.21 -19.01 19.77
CA GLY A 213 24.61 -18.54 19.79
C GLY A 213 24.95 -17.53 18.68
N GLY A 214 23.95 -17.08 17.92
CA GLY A 214 24.07 -16.02 16.92
C GLY A 214 23.89 -14.62 17.50
N LYS A 215 24.23 -13.57 16.75
CA LYS A 215 23.79 -12.20 17.05
C LYS A 215 22.67 -11.84 16.09
N GLY A 216 21.55 -11.35 16.61
CA GLY A 216 20.45 -10.85 15.79
C GLY A 216 20.91 -9.71 14.86
N TRP A 217 20.16 -9.48 13.78
CA TRP A 217 20.49 -8.38 12.86
C TRP A 217 20.38 -7.04 13.58
N HIS A 218 21.44 -6.22 13.47
CA HIS A 218 21.57 -4.97 14.22
C HIS A 218 20.44 -3.97 13.94
N ALA A 219 19.78 -4.05 12.79
CA ALA A 219 18.63 -3.21 12.46
C ALA A 219 17.46 -3.35 13.45
N SER A 220 17.31 -4.51 14.11
CA SER A 220 16.24 -4.78 15.08
C SER A 220 16.20 -3.74 16.22
N GLN A 221 17.32 -3.10 16.53
CA GLN A 221 17.39 -2.04 17.56
C GLN A 221 16.56 -0.78 17.21
N PHE A 222 16.23 -0.58 15.93
CA PHE A 222 15.46 0.58 15.46
C PHE A 222 13.94 0.34 15.45
N VAL A 223 13.49 -0.92 15.55
CA VAL A 223 12.06 -1.27 15.54
C VAL A 223 11.25 -0.47 16.58
N PRO A 224 11.69 -0.31 17.85
CA PRO A 224 10.96 0.52 18.81
C PRO A 224 10.82 1.99 18.37
N ALA A 225 11.84 2.55 17.72
CA ALA A 225 11.82 3.95 17.26
C ALA A 225 10.87 4.14 16.07
N PHE A 226 10.84 3.17 15.16
CA PHE A 226 9.92 3.15 14.01
C PHE A 226 8.47 2.97 14.48
N ALA A 227 8.22 2.00 15.36
CA ALA A 227 6.90 1.78 15.97
C ALA A 227 6.40 3.05 16.68
N HIS A 228 7.26 3.69 17.48
CA HIS A 228 6.93 4.95 18.13
C HIS A 228 6.48 6.03 17.14
N ARG A 229 7.22 6.21 16.03
CA ARG A 229 6.86 7.17 14.97
C ARG A 229 5.50 6.85 14.37
N SER A 230 5.26 5.59 14.02
CA SER A 230 3.97 5.12 13.49
C SER A 230 2.83 5.41 14.44
N ARG A 231 2.96 5.09 15.73
CA ARG A 231 1.88 5.35 16.72
C ARG A 231 1.59 6.84 16.86
N VAL A 232 2.62 7.67 17.01
CA VAL A 232 2.45 9.12 17.20
C VAL A 232 1.73 9.75 16.02
N PHE A 233 2.15 9.45 14.80
CA PHE A 233 1.50 9.97 13.60
C PHE A 233 0.09 9.41 13.40
N TYR A 234 -0.13 8.13 13.74
CA TYR A 234 -1.47 7.55 13.68
C TYR A 234 -2.45 8.22 14.66
N GLU A 235 -2.04 8.45 15.90
CA GLU A 235 -2.86 9.13 16.92
C GLU A 235 -3.15 10.61 16.58
N LEU A 236 -2.27 11.25 15.80
CA LEU A 236 -2.55 12.57 15.23
C LEU A 236 -3.55 12.46 14.09
N ALA A 237 -3.33 11.53 13.17
CA ALA A 237 -4.14 11.34 11.97
C ALA A 237 -5.56 10.88 12.29
N GLU A 238 -5.76 9.95 13.23
CA GLU A 238 -7.08 9.38 13.56
C GLU A 238 -8.10 10.43 14.03
N LYS A 239 -7.63 11.62 14.46
CA LYS A 239 -8.48 12.77 14.82
C LYS A 239 -9.24 13.35 13.62
N GLY A 240 -8.81 13.06 12.40
CA GLY A 240 -9.50 13.46 11.17
C GLY A 240 -10.77 12.65 10.90
N TRP A 241 -10.97 11.52 11.60
CA TRP A 241 -12.18 10.73 11.50
C TRP A 241 -13.32 11.39 12.29
N ASP A 242 -14.47 11.59 11.65
CA ASP A 242 -15.67 12.04 12.34
C ASP A 242 -16.92 11.34 11.80
N TRP A 243 -17.90 11.10 12.70
CA TRP A 243 -19.17 10.44 12.37
C TRP A 243 -20.29 11.41 12.02
N ARG A 244 -20.06 12.73 12.14
CA ARG A 244 -21.11 13.75 11.99
C ARG A 244 -21.27 14.13 10.53
N LEU A 245 -20.17 14.40 9.85
CA LEU A 245 -20.14 14.76 8.44
C LEU A 245 -20.17 13.48 7.62
N CYS A 246 -21.09 13.41 6.67
CA CYS A 246 -21.23 12.32 5.70
C CYS A 246 -21.42 10.93 6.32
N GLY A 247 -21.91 10.88 7.57
CA GLY A 247 -22.07 9.63 8.32
C GLY A 247 -20.76 8.90 8.62
N GLY A 248 -19.62 9.58 8.54
CA GLY A 248 -18.30 8.97 8.68
C GLY A 248 -17.25 9.60 7.76
N GLY A 249 -16.06 9.01 7.78
CA GLY A 249 -14.98 9.34 6.87
C GLY A 249 -13.94 10.27 7.49
N MET A 250 -12.75 10.23 6.92
CA MET A 250 -11.65 11.15 7.18
C MET A 250 -11.88 12.46 6.44
N THR A 251 -11.80 13.58 7.16
CA THR A 251 -11.57 14.89 6.55
C THR A 251 -10.12 14.96 6.08
N TRP A 252 -9.86 15.63 4.98
CA TRP A 252 -8.51 15.75 4.41
C TRP A 252 -7.58 16.61 5.27
N ASN A 253 -7.95 17.88 5.46
CA ASN A 253 -7.15 18.86 6.18
C ASN A 253 -8.02 19.57 7.23
N PRO A 254 -7.61 19.60 8.50
CA PRO A 254 -8.41 20.22 9.57
C PRO A 254 -8.49 21.75 9.47
N SER A 255 -7.59 22.38 8.71
CA SER A 255 -7.50 23.84 8.56
C SER A 255 -8.30 24.38 7.36
N LEU A 256 -8.94 23.51 6.58
CA LEU A 256 -9.72 23.87 5.38
C LEU A 256 -11.20 23.49 5.56
N LEU A 257 -12.05 23.98 4.64
CA LEU A 257 -13.43 23.52 4.58
C LEU A 257 -13.49 21.98 4.42
N PRO A 258 -14.47 21.30 5.04
CA PRO A 258 -14.53 19.85 5.01
C PRO A 258 -14.51 19.29 3.59
N TYR A 259 -13.46 18.52 3.31
CA TYR A 259 -13.29 17.75 2.09
C TYR A 259 -13.02 16.29 2.50
N LYS A 260 -13.92 15.38 2.13
CA LYS A 260 -13.76 13.95 2.33
C LYS A 260 -13.18 13.37 1.05
N ASN A 261 -11.86 13.20 0.99
CA ASN A 261 -11.20 12.68 -0.21
C ASN A 261 -10.91 11.18 -0.11
N ALA A 262 -10.80 10.51 -1.26
CA ALA A 262 -10.54 9.09 -1.33
C ALA A 262 -9.18 8.76 -0.70
N ILE A 263 -8.13 9.54 -1.01
CA ILE A 263 -6.77 9.23 -0.56
C ILE A 263 -6.64 9.16 0.96
N THR A 264 -7.16 10.14 1.70
CA THR A 264 -7.04 10.18 3.18
C THR A 264 -7.78 9.01 3.81
N ASN A 265 -8.96 8.66 3.26
CA ASN A 265 -9.75 7.54 3.75
C ASN A 265 -9.09 6.19 3.46
N GLN A 266 -8.56 6.00 2.25
CA GLN A 266 -7.84 4.78 1.87
C GLN A 266 -6.55 4.61 2.68
N LEU A 267 -5.80 5.71 2.89
CA LEU A 267 -4.64 5.72 3.76
C LEU A 267 -5.02 5.37 5.20
N PHE A 268 -6.12 5.90 5.72
CA PHE A 268 -6.56 5.57 7.08
C PHE A 268 -6.95 4.10 7.22
N ILE A 269 -7.60 3.51 6.21
CA ILE A 269 -7.89 2.07 6.18
C ILE A 269 -6.59 1.26 6.20
N SER A 270 -5.69 1.53 5.25
CA SER A 270 -4.42 0.81 5.09
C SER A 270 -3.50 0.98 6.30
N ALA A 271 -3.42 2.19 6.87
CA ALA A 271 -2.65 2.46 8.07
C ALA A 271 -3.28 1.78 9.30
N SER A 272 -4.60 1.85 9.47
CA SER A 272 -5.28 1.20 10.60
C SER A 272 -5.06 -0.30 10.59
N ILE A 273 -5.25 -0.97 9.45
CA ILE A 273 -5.02 -2.41 9.39
C ILE A 273 -3.53 -2.77 9.46
N GLY A 274 -2.66 -1.93 8.93
CA GLY A 274 -1.21 -2.05 9.09
C GLY A 274 -0.79 -1.93 10.55
N MET A 275 -1.37 -0.99 11.31
CA MET A 275 -1.15 -0.87 12.75
C MET A 275 -1.66 -2.10 13.50
N TYR A 276 -2.78 -2.71 13.08
CA TYR A 276 -3.25 -3.95 13.69
C TYR A 276 -2.29 -5.13 13.45
N LEU A 277 -1.82 -5.30 12.20
CA LEU A 277 -1.05 -6.48 11.78
C LEU A 277 0.46 -6.39 12.02
N HIS A 278 1.03 -5.19 11.95
CA HIS A 278 2.49 -4.99 11.80
C HIS A 278 3.10 -4.06 12.85
N PHE A 279 2.29 -3.39 13.67
CA PHE A 279 2.81 -2.56 14.74
C PHE A 279 3.49 -3.42 15.81
N ALA A 280 4.76 -3.13 16.10
CA ALA A 280 5.53 -3.90 17.08
C ALA A 280 5.05 -3.71 18.53
N GLY A 281 4.19 -2.72 18.78
CA GLY A 281 3.90 -2.17 20.11
C GLY A 281 4.81 -0.99 20.42
N ASP A 282 4.41 -0.16 21.37
CA ASP A 282 5.23 0.98 21.81
C ASP A 282 5.15 1.16 23.32
N SER A 283 6.30 1.05 23.98
CA SER A 283 6.45 1.30 25.42
C SER A 283 6.89 2.72 25.74
N ASN A 284 7.17 3.57 24.73
CA ASN A 284 7.53 4.95 24.92
C ASN A 284 6.27 5.84 24.94
N CYS A 285 5.92 6.35 26.12
CA CYS A 285 4.71 7.14 26.35
C CYS A 285 4.78 8.61 25.84
N SER A 286 5.92 9.06 25.30
CA SER A 286 6.00 10.37 24.64
C SER A 286 5.15 10.35 23.34
N PRO A 287 4.68 11.46 22.77
CA PRO A 287 4.83 12.90 23.08
C PRO A 287 3.68 13.48 23.92
N PHE A 288 2.73 12.67 24.38
CA PHE A 288 1.43 13.12 24.93
C PHE A 288 1.36 13.16 26.46
N ILE A 289 2.51 13.31 27.14
CA ILE A 289 2.51 13.81 28.52
C ILE A 289 1.84 15.18 28.49
N SER A 290 0.70 15.33 29.17
CA SER A 290 0.07 16.63 29.36
C SER A 290 1.00 17.55 30.15
N GLN A 291 1.82 18.35 29.45
CA GLN A 291 2.63 19.41 30.07
C GLN A 291 1.78 20.57 30.59
N HIS A 292 0.47 20.58 30.37
CA HIS A 292 -0.40 21.60 30.94
C HIS A 292 -0.90 21.19 32.33
N GLY A 293 -0.19 21.70 33.35
CA GLY A 293 -0.86 22.17 34.56
C GLY A 293 -0.55 21.49 35.90
N LYS A 294 0.49 20.66 36.05
CA LYS A 294 0.92 20.21 37.38
C LYS A 294 2.42 20.39 37.59
N SER A 295 2.75 21.02 38.72
CA SER A 295 4.11 21.15 39.24
C SER A 295 4.80 19.78 39.24
N ARG A 296 6.08 19.78 38.87
CA ARG A 296 7.01 18.62 38.81
C ARG A 296 6.51 17.41 39.62
N PRO A 297 6.25 16.25 39.00
CA PRO A 297 5.90 15.05 39.75
C PRO A 297 7.10 14.64 40.59
N HIS A 298 6.85 14.27 41.86
CA HIS A 298 7.82 13.51 42.63
C HIS A 298 8.10 12.20 41.88
N GLY A 299 9.37 11.75 41.88
CA GLY A 299 9.92 10.68 41.02
C GLY A 299 9.23 9.30 41.06
N ASN A 300 8.17 9.13 41.85
CA ASN A 300 7.39 7.90 41.95
C ASN A 300 5.99 7.99 41.27
N GLN A 301 5.63 9.13 40.66
CA GLN A 301 4.35 9.33 39.94
C GLN A 301 4.49 9.40 38.41
N LEU A 302 5.70 9.25 37.88
CA LEU A 302 5.97 9.21 36.43
C LEU A 302 5.46 7.92 35.76
N TYR A 303 5.10 6.90 36.55
CA TYR A 303 4.67 5.60 36.04
C TYR A 303 3.13 5.43 35.95
N ASP A 304 2.34 6.25 36.65
CA ASP A 304 0.87 6.10 36.67
C ASP A 304 0.15 6.65 35.42
N ASP A 305 0.77 7.56 34.65
CA ASP A 305 0.15 8.13 33.44
C ASP A 305 0.42 7.28 32.17
N CYS A 306 1.38 6.35 32.25
CA CYS A 306 1.67 5.37 31.20
C CYS A 306 0.72 4.15 31.23
N ASP A 307 -0.10 4.00 32.28
CA ASP A 307 -0.84 2.77 32.56
C ASP A 307 -2.18 2.67 31.80
N SER A 308 -2.62 3.72 31.09
CA SER A 308 -3.96 3.75 30.48
C SER A 308 -4.02 3.56 28.95
N LYS A 309 -2.89 3.67 28.21
CA LYS A 309 -2.90 3.69 26.73
C LYS A 309 -1.62 3.21 26.02
N ASN A 310 -0.83 2.31 26.61
CA ASN A 310 0.18 1.63 25.78
C ASN A 310 -0.57 0.75 24.76
N ARG A 311 -0.68 1.22 23.51
CA ARG A 311 -1.29 0.43 22.43
C ARG A 311 -0.41 -0.78 22.20
N GLU A 312 -0.94 -1.96 22.51
CA GLU A 312 -0.23 -3.21 22.34
C GLU A 312 -0.29 -3.70 20.89
N ARG A 313 0.49 -4.74 20.59
CA ARG A 313 0.38 -5.44 19.30
C ARG A 313 -1.03 -6.03 19.14
N TYR A 314 -1.63 -5.89 17.96
CA TYR A 314 -3.01 -6.32 17.69
C TYR A 314 -4.06 -5.65 18.59
N ASP A 315 -3.87 -4.37 18.94
CA ASP A 315 -4.89 -3.57 19.62
C ASP A 315 -6.18 -3.54 18.76
N PRO A 316 -7.33 -3.98 19.32
CA PRO A 316 -8.58 -4.10 18.56
C PRO A 316 -9.10 -2.77 18.02
N VAL A 317 -8.66 -1.61 18.56
CA VAL A 317 -9.07 -0.29 18.05
C VAL A 317 -8.66 -0.10 16.59
N TYR A 318 -7.48 -0.58 16.23
CA TYR A 318 -6.96 -0.46 14.87
C TYR A 318 -7.78 -1.26 13.87
N LEU A 319 -8.14 -2.49 14.22
CA LEU A 319 -9.00 -3.33 13.38
C LEU A 319 -10.40 -2.72 13.25
N ALA A 320 -10.98 -2.23 14.35
CA ALA A 320 -12.28 -1.58 14.34
C ALA A 320 -12.28 -0.33 13.45
N ASN A 321 -11.23 0.50 13.54
CA ASN A 321 -11.08 1.68 12.68
C ASN A 321 -10.99 1.29 11.20
N ALA A 322 -10.17 0.27 10.86
CA ALA A 322 -10.03 -0.20 9.48
C ALA A 322 -11.36 -0.70 8.89
N VAL A 323 -12.09 -1.54 9.64
CA VAL A 323 -13.38 -2.11 9.21
C VAL A 323 -14.43 -1.00 9.05
N ASN A 324 -14.54 -0.10 10.02
CA ASN A 324 -15.49 1.02 9.97
C ASN A 324 -15.20 1.96 8.81
N ALA A 325 -13.92 2.31 8.60
CA ALA A 325 -13.50 3.18 7.52
C ALA A 325 -13.75 2.55 6.15
N TYR A 326 -13.48 1.26 5.99
CA TYR A 326 -13.75 0.56 4.75
C TYR A 326 -15.25 0.45 4.45
N ASN A 327 -16.06 0.09 5.46
CA ASN A 327 -17.51 0.03 5.31
C ASN A 327 -18.10 1.38 4.89
N TRP A 328 -17.60 2.47 5.46
CA TRP A 328 -17.99 3.81 5.04
C TRP A 328 -17.56 4.12 3.60
N LEU A 329 -16.31 3.84 3.24
CA LEU A 329 -15.79 4.10 1.88
C LEU A 329 -16.58 3.33 0.81
N LYS A 330 -16.95 2.07 1.08
CA LYS A 330 -17.78 1.26 0.18
C LYS A 330 -19.18 1.84 -0.01
N GLN A 331 -19.71 2.54 0.99
CA GLN A 331 -21.05 3.14 0.97
C GLN A 331 -21.07 4.61 0.55
N SER A 332 -19.90 5.27 0.46
CA SER A 332 -19.78 6.70 0.18
C SER A 332 -19.99 7.08 -1.28
N ASN A 333 -20.14 6.10 -2.19
CA ASN A 333 -20.33 6.32 -3.63
C ASN A 333 -19.17 7.09 -4.31
N MET A 334 -17.93 6.84 -3.86
CA MET A 334 -16.68 7.42 -4.40
C MET A 334 -16.14 6.71 -5.66
N THR A 335 -16.92 5.83 -6.29
CA THR A 335 -16.51 5.14 -7.52
C THR A 335 -17.29 5.64 -8.72
N ASN A 336 -16.61 5.89 -9.84
CA ASN A 336 -17.24 6.27 -11.10
C ASN A 336 -17.81 5.04 -11.86
N ALA A 337 -18.36 5.28 -13.06
CA ALA A 337 -18.96 4.23 -13.88
C ALA A 337 -17.96 3.15 -14.38
N GLN A 338 -16.66 3.42 -14.34
CA GLN A 338 -15.61 2.45 -14.65
C GLN A 338 -15.16 1.65 -13.41
N GLY A 339 -15.73 1.93 -12.23
CA GLY A 339 -15.34 1.32 -10.96
C GLY A 339 -14.02 1.88 -10.41
N LEU A 340 -13.63 3.10 -10.82
CA LEU A 340 -12.44 3.79 -10.34
C LEU A 340 -12.79 4.79 -9.24
N TYR A 341 -11.95 4.90 -8.23
CA TYR A 341 -12.10 5.90 -7.17
C TYR A 341 -11.84 7.30 -7.71
N VAL A 342 -12.81 8.19 -7.53
CA VAL A 342 -12.69 9.62 -7.80
C VAL A 342 -12.04 10.34 -6.62
N ASP A 343 -11.75 11.64 -6.74
CA ASP A 343 -10.93 12.35 -5.75
C ASP A 343 -11.65 12.53 -4.42
N GLY A 344 -12.95 12.84 -4.41
CA GLY A 344 -13.67 13.05 -3.15
C GLY A 344 -14.96 13.84 -3.25
N PHE A 345 -15.39 14.36 -2.09
CA PHE A 345 -16.56 15.21 -1.94
C PHE A 345 -16.31 16.41 -1.03
N HIS A 346 -16.82 17.57 -1.45
CA HIS A 346 -17.13 18.67 -0.55
C HIS A 346 -18.55 18.52 0.03
N ILE A 347 -18.83 19.29 1.08
CA ILE A 347 -20.16 19.42 1.67
C ILE A 347 -20.77 20.72 1.16
N GLY A 348 -21.78 20.59 0.30
CA GLY A 348 -22.40 21.70 -0.39
C GLY A 348 -23.01 22.73 0.55
N GLY A 349 -22.64 23.99 0.33
CA GLY A 349 -23.08 25.12 1.14
C GLY A 349 -22.54 25.15 2.57
N TYR A 350 -21.59 24.28 2.95
CA TYR A 350 -21.05 24.24 4.31
C TYR A 350 -20.41 25.57 4.75
N ARG A 351 -19.77 26.29 3.81
CA ARG A 351 -19.18 27.62 4.02
C ARG A 351 -20.17 28.65 4.58
N THR A 352 -21.45 28.53 4.23
CA THR A 352 -22.50 29.48 4.66
C THR A 352 -23.42 28.87 5.72
N ASN A 353 -23.46 27.55 5.83
CA ASN A 353 -24.31 26.84 6.78
C ASN A 353 -23.62 25.59 7.34
N HIS A 354 -22.95 25.74 8.48
CA HIS A 354 -22.26 24.67 9.21
C HIS A 354 -23.18 23.59 9.83
N SER A 355 -24.50 23.68 9.62
CA SER A 355 -25.42 22.58 9.96
C SER A 355 -25.50 21.51 8.87
N LYS A 356 -25.03 21.80 7.64
CA LYS A 356 -24.96 20.84 6.54
C LYS A 356 -24.00 19.71 6.87
N THR A 357 -24.42 18.48 6.59
CA THR A 357 -23.65 17.27 6.90
C THR A 357 -23.59 16.28 5.74
N THR A 358 -24.23 16.55 4.60
CA THR A 358 -24.30 15.61 3.47
C THR A 358 -23.14 15.84 2.51
N CYS A 359 -22.40 14.79 2.14
CA CYS A 359 -21.42 14.85 1.05
C CYS A 359 -22.17 14.77 -0.29
N ASP A 360 -22.26 15.89 -1.01
CA ASP A 360 -23.08 16.05 -2.21
C ASP A 360 -22.36 16.74 -3.38
N GLU A 361 -21.18 17.34 -3.15
CA GLU A 361 -20.37 17.98 -4.21
C GLU A 361 -19.17 17.10 -4.58
N ARG A 362 -19.38 16.16 -5.52
CA ARG A 362 -18.36 15.20 -5.97
C ARG A 362 -17.35 15.83 -6.93
N ASN A 363 -16.07 15.50 -6.75
CA ASN A 363 -15.02 15.77 -7.73
C ASN A 363 -14.69 14.47 -8.49
N GLU A 364 -15.00 14.42 -9.78
CA GLU A 364 -14.80 13.24 -10.65
C GLU A 364 -13.35 13.00 -11.07
N MET A 365 -12.40 13.81 -10.58
CA MET A 365 -10.99 13.65 -10.92
C MET A 365 -10.48 12.27 -10.47
N VAL A 366 -9.74 11.59 -11.35
CA VAL A 366 -9.17 10.26 -11.07
C VAL A 366 -7.66 10.35 -11.09
N TYR A 367 -7.04 9.84 -10.04
CA TYR A 367 -5.59 9.74 -9.90
C TYR A 367 -5.20 8.28 -9.69
N THR A 368 -4.02 7.86 -10.16
CA THR A 368 -3.62 6.44 -10.10
C THR A 368 -3.43 5.93 -8.67
N TYR A 369 -2.92 6.76 -7.77
CA TYR A 369 -2.69 6.39 -6.36
C TYR A 369 -3.97 6.04 -5.58
N ASN A 370 -5.11 6.68 -5.91
CA ASN A 370 -6.43 6.40 -5.35
C ASN A 370 -6.93 4.99 -5.74
N GLN A 371 -6.27 4.33 -6.67
CA GLN A 371 -6.59 2.97 -7.09
C GLN A 371 -5.64 1.92 -6.47
N GLY A 372 -4.60 2.39 -5.80
CA GLY A 372 -3.51 1.57 -5.28
C GLY A 372 -3.59 1.37 -3.78
N VAL A 373 -3.64 2.47 -3.01
CA VAL A 373 -3.46 2.46 -1.54
C VAL A 373 -4.37 1.45 -0.85
N LEU A 374 -5.63 1.43 -1.27
CA LEU A 374 -6.66 0.56 -0.72
C LEU A 374 -6.34 -0.94 -0.87
N LEU A 375 -5.59 -1.34 -1.90
CA LEU A 375 -5.26 -2.75 -2.16
C LEU A 375 -4.54 -3.39 -0.97
N SER A 376 -3.51 -2.73 -0.45
CA SER A 376 -2.82 -3.23 0.76
C SER A 376 -3.73 -3.29 1.98
N GLY A 377 -4.66 -2.33 2.12
CA GLY A 377 -5.65 -2.31 3.19
C GLY A 377 -6.64 -3.47 3.11
N LEU A 378 -7.17 -3.75 1.92
CA LEU A 378 -8.07 -4.87 1.64
C LEU A 378 -7.41 -6.22 1.93
N ARG A 379 -6.16 -6.39 1.51
CA ARG A 379 -5.37 -7.57 1.83
C ARG A 379 -5.24 -7.76 3.35
N GLY A 380 -4.90 -6.70 4.07
CA GLY A 380 -4.79 -6.75 5.53
C GLY A 380 -6.14 -7.06 6.21
N LEU A 381 -7.24 -6.50 5.70
CA LEU A 381 -8.58 -6.72 6.24
C LEU A 381 -8.98 -8.19 6.11
N TRP A 382 -8.70 -8.81 4.95
CA TRP A 382 -8.85 -10.24 4.79
C TRP A 382 -7.99 -11.02 5.80
N GLU A 383 -6.70 -10.68 5.96
CA GLU A 383 -5.83 -11.41 6.90
C GLU A 383 -6.31 -11.31 8.35
N ALA A 384 -6.87 -10.16 8.75
CA ALA A 384 -7.37 -9.94 10.11
C ALA A 384 -8.75 -10.55 10.39
N THR A 385 -9.60 -10.74 9.38
CA THR A 385 -11.01 -11.13 9.56
C THR A 385 -11.39 -12.47 8.93
N GLY A 386 -10.63 -12.93 7.94
CA GLY A 386 -10.94 -14.10 7.14
C GLY A 386 -11.99 -13.87 6.04
N GLU A 387 -12.57 -12.68 5.92
CA GLU A 387 -13.65 -12.38 4.96
C GLU A 387 -13.10 -12.24 3.53
N THR A 388 -13.50 -13.13 2.63
CA THR A 388 -12.96 -13.17 1.25
C THR A 388 -13.40 -12.01 0.38
N SER A 389 -14.50 -11.34 0.74
CA SER A 389 -15.01 -10.18 0.00
C SER A 389 -13.96 -9.08 -0.16
N TYR A 390 -13.07 -8.89 0.83
CA TYR A 390 -12.00 -7.89 0.71
C TYR A 390 -11.00 -8.23 -0.41
N LEU A 391 -10.70 -9.51 -0.63
CA LEU A 391 -9.85 -9.94 -1.75
C LEU A 391 -10.58 -9.77 -3.08
N GLU A 392 -11.87 -10.09 -3.12
CA GLU A 392 -12.73 -9.92 -4.30
C GLU A 392 -12.78 -8.44 -4.73
N ASP A 393 -13.07 -7.54 -3.79
CA ASP A 393 -13.08 -6.09 -4.00
C ASP A 393 -11.72 -5.57 -4.50
N GLY A 394 -10.61 -6.13 -3.99
CA GLY A 394 -9.25 -5.78 -4.41
C GLY A 394 -8.95 -6.24 -5.84
N HIS A 395 -9.31 -7.47 -6.18
CA HIS A 395 -9.15 -8.00 -7.54
C HIS A 395 -10.03 -7.26 -8.56
N GLU A 396 -11.24 -6.88 -8.19
CA GLU A 396 -12.13 -6.06 -9.03
C GLU A 396 -11.51 -4.71 -9.32
N LEU A 397 -10.99 -4.00 -8.29
CA LEU A 397 -10.32 -2.72 -8.47
C LEU A 397 -9.11 -2.83 -9.42
N ILE A 398 -8.26 -3.84 -9.26
CA ILE A 398 -7.11 -4.06 -10.15
C ILE A 398 -7.58 -4.29 -11.58
N GLN A 399 -8.61 -5.11 -11.80
CA GLN A 399 -9.15 -5.37 -13.14
C GLN A 399 -9.72 -4.09 -13.78
N ASN A 400 -10.38 -3.24 -12.99
CA ASN A 400 -10.90 -1.95 -13.45
C ASN A 400 -9.75 -1.03 -13.87
N VAL A 401 -8.67 -0.94 -13.09
CA VAL A 401 -7.46 -0.16 -13.45
C VAL A 401 -6.82 -0.68 -14.72
N VAL A 402 -6.58 -2.00 -14.82
CA VAL A 402 -5.99 -2.62 -16.01
C VAL A 402 -6.82 -2.28 -17.24
N ARG A 403 -8.16 -2.41 -17.17
CA ARG A 403 -9.07 -2.03 -18.24
C ARG A 403 -9.00 -0.54 -18.58
N ALA A 404 -8.92 0.32 -17.55
CA ALA A 404 -8.85 1.78 -17.69
C ALA A 404 -7.51 2.28 -18.27
N THR A 405 -6.49 1.42 -18.38
CA THR A 405 -5.29 1.75 -19.17
C THR A 405 -5.45 1.45 -20.67
N GLY A 406 -6.60 0.89 -21.10
CA GLY A 406 -6.82 0.45 -22.47
C GLY A 406 -6.18 -0.92 -22.76
N TRP A 407 -5.85 -1.70 -21.73
CA TRP A 407 -5.30 -3.05 -21.89
C TRP A 407 -6.36 -4.00 -22.46
N LYS A 408 -6.23 -4.30 -23.76
CA LYS A 408 -7.00 -5.37 -24.42
C LYS A 408 -6.16 -6.63 -24.32
N LYS A 409 -6.68 -7.66 -23.63
CA LYS A 409 -6.06 -8.99 -23.63
C LYS A 409 -5.91 -9.40 -25.09
N ALA A 410 -4.69 -9.60 -25.57
CA ALA A 410 -4.47 -10.07 -26.93
C ALA A 410 -5.27 -11.36 -27.11
N GLU A 411 -6.28 -11.34 -27.97
CA GLU A 411 -6.70 -12.57 -28.63
C GLU A 411 -5.44 -13.16 -29.22
N SER A 412 -5.16 -14.40 -28.85
CA SER A 412 -3.95 -15.16 -29.15
C SER A 412 -3.40 -14.86 -30.55
N TYR A 413 -2.38 -13.99 -30.63
CA TYR A 413 -1.47 -13.98 -31.76
C TYR A 413 -0.63 -15.26 -31.66
N THR A 414 -1.13 -16.34 -32.26
CA THR A 414 -0.27 -17.44 -32.69
C THR A 414 0.63 -16.89 -33.79
N PRO A 415 1.97 -16.85 -33.60
CA PRO A 415 2.86 -16.61 -34.72
C PRO A 415 2.82 -17.86 -35.59
N SER A 416 1.94 -17.89 -36.59
CA SER A 416 1.97 -18.91 -37.62
C SER A 416 3.21 -18.68 -38.48
N PHE A 417 4.27 -19.42 -38.13
CA PHE A 417 5.36 -19.74 -39.03
C PHE A 417 4.83 -20.65 -40.14
N THR A 418 4.22 -20.04 -41.16
CA THR A 418 4.08 -20.65 -42.48
C THR A 418 4.31 -19.55 -43.49
N GLY A 419 5.53 -19.48 -44.01
CA GLY A 419 5.83 -18.63 -45.15
C GLY A 419 5.00 -19.08 -46.35
N LEU A 420 4.53 -18.12 -47.15
CA LEU A 420 4.38 -18.20 -48.60
C LEU A 420 3.99 -16.81 -49.16
N SER A 421 4.73 -16.43 -50.20
CA SER A 421 4.50 -15.40 -51.24
C SER A 421 4.27 -13.93 -50.84
N GLN A 422 5.33 -13.15 -51.05
CA GLN A 422 5.27 -11.76 -51.53
C GLN A 422 4.42 -11.71 -52.81
N GLU A 423 3.29 -10.99 -52.80
CA GLU A 423 2.87 -10.10 -53.92
C GLU A 423 1.52 -9.38 -53.73
N ASP A 424 0.71 -9.66 -52.71
CA ASP A 424 -0.57 -8.95 -52.49
C ASP A 424 -0.47 -7.72 -51.54
N ASP A 425 0.76 -7.28 -51.25
CA ASP A 425 1.12 -6.41 -50.12
C ASP A 425 1.07 -4.90 -50.41
N LYS A 426 0.18 -4.44 -51.30
CA LYS A 426 0.07 -3.00 -51.64
C LYS A 426 -1.27 -2.36 -51.35
N ASN A 427 -2.35 -3.13 -51.17
CA ASN A 427 -3.69 -2.56 -50.98
C ASN A 427 -4.32 -2.87 -49.60
N ALA A 428 -3.62 -3.60 -48.72
CA ALA A 428 -4.03 -3.81 -47.32
C ALA A 428 -3.33 -2.88 -46.32
N ALA A 429 -2.28 -2.17 -46.76
CA ALA A 429 -1.48 -1.26 -45.92
C ALA A 429 -2.16 0.10 -45.62
N GLU A 430 -3.26 0.44 -46.31
CA GLU A 430 -3.94 1.74 -46.14
C GLU A 430 -5.17 1.70 -45.22
N THR A 431 -5.62 0.52 -44.75
CA THR A 431 -6.86 0.44 -43.94
C THR A 431 -6.70 -0.22 -42.56
N GLN A 432 -5.47 -0.42 -42.07
CA GLN A 432 -5.24 -1.15 -40.80
C GLN A 432 -4.39 -0.47 -39.71
N ASN A 433 -4.05 0.83 -39.83
CA ASN A 433 -3.29 1.52 -38.77
C ASN A 433 -3.89 2.88 -38.39
N VAL A 434 -5.13 2.87 -37.93
CA VAL A 434 -5.60 3.89 -37.00
C VAL A 434 -5.97 3.17 -35.70
N ILE A 435 -4.96 2.78 -34.92
CA ILE A 435 -5.19 2.60 -33.48
C ILE A 435 -5.52 4.01 -32.98
N ILE A 436 -6.81 4.28 -32.82
CA ILE A 436 -7.26 5.52 -32.18
C ILE A 436 -6.76 5.41 -30.74
N ASN A 437 -5.74 6.21 -30.40
CA ASN A 437 -5.20 6.36 -29.05
C ASN A 437 -6.23 7.08 -28.15
N GLU A 438 -7.37 6.45 -27.90
CA GLU A 438 -8.40 7.01 -27.03
C GLU A 438 -8.01 6.80 -25.56
N TRP A 439 -8.23 7.84 -24.77
CA TRP A 439 -7.99 7.80 -23.32
C TRP A 439 -8.98 6.83 -22.68
N ALA A 440 -8.47 5.81 -22.00
CA ALA A 440 -9.30 4.77 -21.40
C ALA A 440 -9.71 5.06 -19.94
N GLY A 441 -9.30 6.21 -19.39
CA GLY A 441 -9.60 6.64 -18.02
C GLY A 441 -8.35 6.83 -17.16
N LEU A 442 -7.36 5.94 -17.31
CA LEU A 442 -6.08 5.93 -16.59
C LEU A 442 -4.89 5.62 -17.52
N GLY A 443 -5.04 5.85 -18.82
CA GLY A 443 -3.96 5.67 -19.77
C GLY A 443 -4.36 5.32 -21.18
N TYR A 444 -3.35 4.91 -21.93
CA TYR A 444 -3.42 4.53 -23.34
C TYR A 444 -2.63 3.24 -23.55
N ASN A 445 -3.13 2.35 -24.41
CA ASN A 445 -2.41 1.16 -24.88
C ASN A 445 -1.78 0.30 -23.77
N GLY A 446 -2.48 0.20 -22.63
CA GLY A 446 -2.02 -0.59 -21.49
C GLY A 446 -1.05 0.11 -20.55
N ILE A 447 -0.66 1.36 -20.83
CA ILE A 447 0.30 2.12 -20.02
C ILE A 447 -0.45 3.00 -19.03
N LEU A 448 -0.24 2.73 -17.74
CA LEU A 448 -0.74 3.56 -16.66
C LEU A 448 -0.14 4.98 -16.78
N THR A 449 -1.00 5.97 -16.90
CA THR A 449 -0.60 7.36 -17.22
C THR A 449 -1.40 8.32 -16.35
N GLU A 450 -0.74 9.32 -15.77
CA GLU A 450 -1.45 10.45 -15.15
C GLU A 450 -2.05 11.34 -16.24
N LEU A 451 -3.21 11.93 -15.98
CA LEU A 451 -3.85 12.87 -16.92
C LEU A 451 -2.89 14.01 -17.33
N CYS A 452 -2.03 14.44 -16.41
CA CYS A 452 -1.06 15.51 -16.61
C CYS A 452 0.21 15.09 -17.39
N ASP A 453 0.52 13.79 -17.52
CA ASP A 453 1.78 13.29 -18.10
C ASP A 453 1.98 13.76 -19.55
N PRO A 454 1.00 13.62 -20.48
CA PRO A 454 1.19 14.00 -21.88
C PRO A 454 1.48 15.49 -22.07
N SER A 455 0.91 16.33 -21.19
CA SER A 455 1.12 17.79 -21.20
C SER A 455 2.46 18.21 -20.58
N GLY A 456 3.09 17.34 -19.78
CA GLY A 456 4.28 17.68 -18.99
C GLY A 456 4.00 18.63 -17.82
N ARG A 457 2.74 18.82 -17.42
CA ARG A 457 2.33 19.77 -16.36
C ARG A 457 2.10 19.13 -14.99
N CYS A 458 2.50 17.87 -14.81
CA CYS A 458 2.38 17.23 -13.50
C CYS A 458 3.16 18.01 -12.45
N ASN A 459 2.49 18.35 -11.35
CA ASN A 459 3.11 18.89 -10.17
C ASN A 459 3.97 17.81 -9.47
N GLN A 460 4.52 18.16 -8.31
CA GLN A 460 5.35 17.23 -7.53
C GLN A 460 4.59 15.99 -7.08
N ASP A 461 3.35 16.14 -6.63
CA ASP A 461 2.51 15.03 -6.19
C ASP A 461 2.22 14.06 -7.33
N GLY A 462 1.78 14.58 -8.48
CA GLY A 462 1.40 13.81 -9.67
C GLY A 462 2.50 12.89 -10.17
N GLN A 463 3.77 13.31 -10.08
CA GLN A 463 4.91 12.48 -10.48
C GLN A 463 5.14 11.26 -9.55
N THR A 464 4.56 11.25 -8.34
CA THR A 464 4.69 10.16 -7.35
C THR A 464 3.62 9.08 -7.50
N PHE A 465 2.44 9.42 -8.03
CA PHE A 465 1.22 8.61 -7.91
C PHE A 465 1.31 7.21 -8.51
N LYS A 466 1.90 7.08 -9.71
CA LYS A 466 2.04 5.78 -10.38
C LYS A 466 2.85 4.79 -9.55
N GLY A 467 3.92 5.26 -8.90
CA GLY A 467 4.73 4.43 -8.01
C GLY A 467 3.93 3.86 -6.84
N ILE A 468 3.05 4.67 -6.25
CA ILE A 468 2.23 4.28 -5.10
C ILE A 468 1.32 3.13 -5.52
N PHE A 469 0.70 3.25 -6.69
CA PHE A 469 -0.13 2.18 -7.24
C PHE A 469 0.63 0.85 -7.32
N PHE A 470 1.82 0.83 -7.95
CA PHE A 470 2.60 -0.40 -8.07
C PHE A 470 3.10 -0.93 -6.73
N HIS A 471 3.44 -0.06 -5.78
CA HIS A 471 3.84 -0.48 -4.44
C HIS A 471 2.73 -1.28 -3.75
N HIS A 472 1.51 -0.76 -3.73
CA HIS A 472 0.40 -1.43 -3.07
C HIS A 472 -0.15 -2.63 -3.87
N LEU A 473 -0.07 -2.61 -5.20
CA LEU A 473 -0.37 -3.77 -6.04
C LEU A 473 0.56 -4.95 -5.70
N THR A 474 1.87 -4.69 -5.57
CA THR A 474 2.85 -5.71 -5.19
C THR A 474 2.54 -6.29 -3.80
N ALA A 475 2.18 -5.44 -2.84
CA ALA A 475 1.81 -5.86 -1.49
C ALA A 475 0.52 -6.70 -1.47
N PHE A 476 -0.53 -6.27 -2.18
CA PHE A 476 -1.79 -7.02 -2.26
C PHE A 476 -1.57 -8.42 -2.83
N CYS A 477 -0.74 -8.53 -3.87
CA CYS A 477 -0.48 -9.79 -4.54
C CYS A 477 0.52 -10.71 -3.84
N GLU A 478 1.03 -10.41 -2.63
CA GLU A 478 1.84 -11.34 -1.82
C GLU A 478 1.17 -12.72 -1.62
N PRO A 479 1.90 -13.84 -1.51
CA PRO A 479 1.25 -15.13 -1.28
C PRO A 479 0.43 -15.05 0.01
N LEU A 480 -0.79 -15.57 0.01
CA LEU A 480 -1.61 -15.59 1.21
C LEU A 480 -0.99 -16.55 2.25
N PRO A 481 -0.94 -16.18 3.54
CA PRO A 481 -0.48 -17.10 4.58
C PRO A 481 -1.38 -18.34 4.65
N THR A 482 -0.79 -19.52 4.55
CA THR A 482 -1.49 -20.82 4.69
C THR A 482 -1.63 -21.26 6.15
N ARG A 483 -1.03 -20.51 7.07
CA ARG A 483 -1.15 -20.67 8.51
C ARG A 483 -1.31 -19.29 9.15
N PRO A 484 -2.11 -19.16 10.23
CA PRO A 484 -2.26 -17.87 10.89
C PRO A 484 -0.91 -17.35 11.39
N THR A 485 -0.48 -16.18 10.90
CA THR A 485 0.70 -15.46 11.42
C THR A 485 0.63 -15.29 12.94
N ARG A 486 -0.58 -15.03 13.47
CA ARG A 486 -0.86 -15.03 14.91
C ARG A 486 -2.20 -15.74 15.20
N PRO A 487 -2.18 -16.93 15.81
CA PRO A 487 -3.40 -17.65 16.17
C PRO A 487 -4.38 -16.80 16.99
N GLY A 488 -5.65 -16.80 16.59
CA GLY A 488 -6.72 -16.01 17.24
C GLY A 488 -6.71 -14.51 16.93
N LYS A 489 -5.78 -14.02 16.10
CA LYS A 489 -5.69 -12.61 15.68
C LYS A 489 -5.64 -12.44 14.16
N THR A 490 -5.12 -13.43 13.44
CA THR A 490 -5.10 -13.48 11.97
C THR A 490 -5.68 -14.80 11.47
N HIS A 491 -5.98 -14.83 10.19
CA HIS A 491 -6.58 -15.96 9.50
C HIS A 491 -5.61 -16.56 8.48
N ALA A 492 -5.87 -17.81 8.10
CA ALA A 492 -5.15 -18.51 7.05
C ALA A 492 -6.04 -18.69 5.83
N ALA A 493 -5.45 -18.61 4.65
CA ALA A 493 -6.15 -18.97 3.42
C ALA A 493 -6.37 -20.48 3.35
N SER A 494 -7.59 -20.89 2.94
CA SER A 494 -7.78 -22.23 2.42
C SER A 494 -6.93 -22.41 1.15
N ARG A 495 -6.69 -23.66 0.77
CA ARG A 495 -5.94 -23.97 -0.45
C ARG A 495 -6.58 -23.32 -1.68
N GLU A 496 -7.91 -23.35 -1.76
CA GLU A 496 -8.71 -22.81 -2.86
C GLU A 496 -8.57 -21.27 -2.93
N VAL A 497 -8.69 -20.58 -1.80
CA VAL A 497 -8.54 -19.13 -1.73
C VAL A 497 -7.12 -18.71 -2.09
N ALA A 498 -6.10 -19.40 -1.56
CA ALA A 498 -4.69 -19.14 -1.89
C ALA A 498 -4.42 -19.34 -3.39
N MET A 499 -4.92 -20.43 -3.98
CA MET A 499 -4.77 -20.71 -5.41
C MET A 499 -5.50 -19.71 -6.29
N LEU A 500 -6.72 -19.30 -5.93
CA LEU A 500 -7.49 -18.32 -6.69
C LEU A 500 -6.81 -16.95 -6.67
N HIS A 501 -6.34 -16.50 -5.51
CA HIS A 501 -5.62 -15.25 -5.37
C HIS A 501 -4.32 -15.25 -6.19
N ASP A 502 -3.51 -16.32 -6.06
CA ASP A 502 -2.26 -16.47 -6.82
C ASP A 502 -2.52 -16.48 -8.33
N ASN A 503 -3.50 -17.25 -8.82
CA ASN A 503 -3.83 -17.29 -10.24
C ASN A 503 -4.32 -15.94 -10.78
N SER A 504 -5.11 -15.21 -9.99
CA SER A 504 -5.60 -13.88 -10.35
C SER A 504 -4.43 -12.89 -10.45
N CYS A 505 -3.52 -12.90 -9.47
CA CYS A 505 -2.32 -12.07 -9.48
C CYS A 505 -1.36 -12.42 -10.63
N ARG A 506 -1.17 -13.71 -10.93
CA ARG A 506 -0.43 -14.17 -12.12
C ARG A 506 -1.02 -13.59 -13.40
N GLY A 507 -2.34 -13.48 -13.48
CA GLY A 507 -3.05 -12.86 -14.61
C GLY A 507 -2.69 -11.41 -14.91
N TYR A 508 -2.22 -10.65 -13.92
CA TYR A 508 -1.79 -9.25 -14.10
C TYR A 508 -0.33 -9.12 -14.56
N THR A 509 0.47 -10.18 -14.48
CA THR A 509 1.92 -10.14 -14.72
C THR A 509 2.29 -9.49 -16.05
N ALA A 510 1.61 -9.87 -17.14
CA ALA A 510 1.91 -9.32 -18.47
C ALA A 510 1.73 -7.79 -18.53
N TRP A 511 0.69 -7.27 -17.86
CA TRP A 511 0.43 -5.83 -17.80
C TRP A 511 1.44 -5.10 -16.91
N VAL A 512 1.85 -5.71 -15.78
CA VAL A 512 2.92 -5.17 -14.92
C VAL A 512 4.24 -5.08 -15.67
N VAL A 513 4.63 -6.15 -16.38
CA VAL A 513 5.85 -6.20 -17.20
C VAL A 513 5.81 -5.14 -18.30
N HIS A 514 4.67 -4.98 -18.98
CA HIS A 514 4.49 -3.96 -20.02
C HIS A 514 4.74 -2.54 -19.50
N ASN A 515 4.18 -2.21 -18.33
CA ASN A 515 4.40 -0.91 -17.68
C ASN A 515 5.84 -0.72 -17.21
N ALA A 516 6.46 -1.74 -16.61
CA ALA A 516 7.85 -1.67 -16.18
C ALA A 516 8.82 -1.46 -17.35
N GLN A 517 8.61 -2.17 -18.48
CA GLN A 517 9.40 -1.99 -19.70
C GLN A 517 9.20 -0.61 -20.32
N ALA A 518 7.99 -0.05 -20.27
CA ALA A 518 7.74 1.32 -20.70
C ALA A 518 8.48 2.33 -19.80
N ALA A 519 8.41 2.16 -18.48
CA ALA A 519 9.16 3.00 -17.53
C ALA A 519 10.68 2.91 -17.77
N LEU A 520 11.24 1.71 -17.94
CA LEU A 520 12.66 1.48 -18.20
C LEU A 520 13.16 2.17 -19.48
N ARG A 521 12.31 2.29 -20.50
CA ARG A 521 12.60 3.02 -21.75
C ARG A 521 12.67 4.53 -21.57
N THR A 522 12.09 5.08 -20.51
CA THR A 522 12.20 6.52 -20.20
C THR A 522 13.51 6.89 -19.51
N ARG A 523 14.41 5.94 -19.23
CA ARG A 523 15.69 6.27 -18.58
C ARG A 523 16.57 7.12 -19.49
N ASN A 524 17.16 8.16 -18.93
CA ASN A 524 18.20 8.92 -19.61
C ASN A 524 19.58 8.20 -19.49
N PRO A 525 20.67 8.72 -20.08
CA PRO A 525 22.00 8.11 -19.96
C PRO A 525 22.52 7.95 -18.51
N GLU A 526 22.05 8.78 -17.58
CA GLU A 526 22.35 8.66 -16.14
C GLU A 526 21.46 7.65 -15.41
N GLY A 527 20.55 6.96 -16.11
CA GLY A 527 19.64 5.97 -15.53
C GLY A 527 18.39 6.54 -14.85
N LYS A 528 18.15 7.85 -14.94
CA LYS A 528 17.02 8.53 -14.28
C LYS A 528 15.72 8.32 -15.04
N PHE A 529 14.67 7.90 -14.35
CA PHE A 529 13.35 7.64 -14.95
C PHE A 529 12.57 8.93 -15.27
N GLY A 530 11.82 8.91 -16.37
CA GLY A 530 10.83 9.92 -16.72
C GLY A 530 9.42 9.59 -16.24
N SER A 531 8.53 10.58 -16.21
CA SER A 531 7.14 10.41 -15.76
C SER A 531 6.23 9.82 -16.84
N TRP A 532 6.42 10.19 -18.11
CA TRP A 532 5.53 9.80 -19.20
C TRP A 532 6.03 8.53 -19.88
N TRP A 533 5.63 7.38 -19.32
CA TRP A 533 6.04 6.05 -19.80
C TRP A 533 5.52 5.71 -21.20
N GLY A 534 4.40 6.31 -21.59
CA GLY A 534 3.78 6.15 -22.91
C GLY A 534 4.20 7.20 -23.94
N ALA A 535 5.29 7.95 -23.69
CA ALA A 535 5.76 8.97 -24.62
C ALA A 535 6.13 8.35 -25.98
N PRO A 536 5.75 8.97 -27.12
CA PRO A 536 6.08 8.45 -28.45
C PRO A 536 7.58 8.60 -28.75
N ASP A 537 8.17 7.57 -29.36
CA ASP A 537 9.59 7.56 -29.76
C ASP A 537 9.88 8.53 -30.93
N ILE A 538 8.87 8.83 -31.77
CA ILE A 538 8.98 9.72 -32.94
C ILE A 538 7.77 10.67 -32.95
N ILE A 539 8.02 11.98 -32.89
CA ILE A 539 6.98 12.99 -33.14
C ILE A 539 6.87 13.18 -34.65
N LEU A 540 5.93 12.46 -35.29
CA LEU A 540 5.61 12.71 -36.70
C LEU A 540 4.96 14.10 -36.83
N PRO A 541 5.27 14.91 -37.86
CA PRO A 541 4.67 16.23 -38.06
C PRO A 541 3.13 16.23 -38.11
N SER A 542 2.51 15.08 -38.43
CA SER A 542 1.06 14.88 -38.50
C SER A 542 0.41 14.48 -37.18
N GLN A 543 1.18 14.08 -36.16
CA GLN A 543 0.71 13.79 -34.81
C GLN A 543 1.03 14.99 -33.92
N SER A 544 0.14 16.00 -33.89
CA SER A 544 0.27 17.04 -32.88
C SER A 544 0.11 16.42 -31.50
N VAL A 545 1.03 16.73 -30.57
CA VAL A 545 0.96 16.32 -29.14
C VAL A 545 -0.42 16.68 -28.54
N SER A 546 -1.07 17.72 -29.06
CA SER A 546 -2.44 18.12 -28.73
C SER A 546 -3.49 17.01 -28.87
N ARG A 547 -3.31 16.02 -29.75
CA ARG A 547 -4.24 14.87 -29.89
C ARG A 547 -4.08 13.82 -28.78
N LEU A 548 -2.98 13.87 -28.03
CA LEU A 548 -2.69 12.95 -26.92
C LEU A 548 -3.00 13.55 -25.54
N ILE A 549 -3.45 14.80 -25.48
CA ILE A 549 -3.82 15.44 -24.22
C ILE A 549 -5.26 15.03 -23.90
N PRO A 550 -5.49 14.22 -22.84
CA PRO A 550 -6.84 13.84 -22.46
C PRO A 550 -7.62 15.05 -21.91
N VAL A 551 -8.93 15.05 -22.14
CA VAL A 551 -9.84 16.05 -21.56
C VAL A 551 -10.23 15.59 -20.15
N LEU A 552 -10.34 16.55 -19.22
CA LEU A 552 -10.84 16.29 -17.88
C LEU A 552 -12.26 15.68 -17.94
N PRO A 553 -12.58 14.69 -17.08
CA PRO A 553 -13.96 14.21 -16.95
C PRO A 553 -14.93 15.34 -16.61
N GLU A 554 -16.20 15.19 -16.98
CA GLU A 554 -17.26 16.12 -16.55
C GLU A 554 -17.29 16.19 -15.02
N ASN A 555 -17.41 17.39 -14.44
CA ASN A 555 -17.33 17.63 -13.00
C ASN A 555 -16.00 17.22 -12.32
N ALA A 556 -14.92 17.02 -13.08
CA ALA A 556 -13.58 16.87 -12.52
C ALA A 556 -12.88 18.23 -12.42
N THR A 557 -12.29 18.49 -11.26
CA THR A 557 -11.35 19.60 -11.08
C THR A 557 -10.00 19.04 -10.62
N ASP A 558 -8.97 19.27 -11.42
CA ASP A 558 -7.60 18.89 -11.07
C ASP A 558 -6.94 19.97 -10.20
N TYR A 559 -7.30 20.00 -8.92
CA TYR A 559 -6.75 20.95 -7.95
C TYR A 559 -5.22 20.84 -7.78
N ARG A 560 -4.62 19.72 -8.20
CA ARG A 560 -3.19 19.44 -8.01
C ARG A 560 -2.34 19.96 -9.17
N ASN A 561 -2.86 19.98 -10.39
CA ASN A 561 -2.09 20.38 -11.58
C ASN A 561 -2.57 21.68 -12.26
N ILE A 562 -3.63 22.34 -11.76
CA ILE A 562 -4.09 23.65 -12.27
C ILE A 562 -3.36 24.81 -11.57
N HIS A 563 -2.77 25.73 -12.34
CA HIS A 563 -2.02 26.92 -11.87
C HIS A 563 -2.87 28.18 -11.61
N ARG A 564 -4.21 28.10 -11.68
CA ARG A 564 -5.06 29.27 -11.37
C ARG A 564 -5.37 29.32 -9.89
N HIS A 565 -5.38 30.54 -9.34
CA HIS A 565 -5.67 31.05 -7.98
C HIS A 565 -6.91 30.47 -7.22
N ALA A 566 -7.41 29.29 -7.56
CA ALA A 566 -8.59 28.68 -6.95
C ALA A 566 -8.39 28.19 -5.52
N TYR A 567 -7.14 28.07 -5.05
CA TYR A 567 -6.86 27.76 -3.64
C TYR A 567 -7.24 28.92 -2.70
N ASP A 568 -7.02 30.18 -3.13
CA ASP A 568 -7.23 31.35 -2.28
C ASP A 568 -8.70 31.77 -2.16
N ASP A 569 -9.48 31.73 -3.25
CA ASP A 569 -10.81 32.35 -3.24
C ASP A 569 -11.94 31.44 -2.69
N LEU A 570 -11.78 30.11 -2.73
CA LEU A 570 -12.90 29.21 -2.47
C LEU A 570 -12.91 28.61 -1.05
N TYR A 571 -11.76 28.56 -0.34
CA TYR A 571 -11.62 27.68 0.84
C TYR A 571 -10.88 28.24 2.09
N MET A 572 -10.41 29.50 2.13
CA MET A 572 -9.87 30.10 3.35
C MET A 572 -10.91 30.89 4.16
N GLU A 573 -10.83 30.80 5.49
CA GLU A 573 -11.71 31.48 6.46
C GLU A 573 -11.15 32.82 6.96
N THR A 574 -10.32 33.52 6.18
CA THR A 574 -9.67 34.77 6.61
C THR A 574 -9.84 35.95 5.66
N SER A 575 -10.03 37.11 6.28
CA SER A 575 -10.23 38.45 5.74
C SER A 575 -9.07 38.93 4.86
N ARG A 576 -9.43 39.65 3.79
CA ARG A 576 -8.57 40.55 3.02
C ARG A 576 -7.73 41.42 3.97
N ASP A 577 -6.41 41.26 3.94
CA ASP A 577 -5.47 42.33 3.60
C ASP A 577 -4.00 41.86 3.77
N GLU A 578 -3.22 42.25 2.75
CA GLU A 578 -1.76 42.48 2.69
C GLU A 578 -0.75 41.31 2.48
N ASP A 579 -0.10 41.43 1.31
CA ASP A 579 1.23 40.99 0.85
C ASP A 579 1.56 39.50 0.71
N SER A 580 1.38 38.98 -0.52
CA SER A 580 2.14 37.84 -1.03
C SER A 580 3.06 38.27 -2.17
N ASP A 581 4.36 38.25 -1.90
CA ASP A 581 5.43 38.46 -2.86
C ASP A 581 5.97 37.07 -3.30
N TRP A 582 6.16 36.88 -4.62
CA TRP A 582 6.88 35.78 -5.33
C TRP A 582 6.21 34.40 -5.51
N PHE A 583 5.74 34.11 -6.73
CA PHE A 583 6.47 33.38 -7.81
C PHE A 583 5.60 33.36 -9.07
N ASP A 584 5.83 34.33 -9.95
CA ASP A 584 5.24 34.39 -11.29
C ASP A 584 6.02 33.43 -12.20
N TYR A 585 5.38 32.33 -12.64
CA TYR A 585 5.91 31.52 -13.73
C TYR A 585 5.29 32.02 -15.03
N ASP A 586 6.13 32.73 -15.79
CA ASP A 586 5.87 33.33 -17.09
C ASP A 586 5.22 32.31 -18.04
N ASP A 587 4.00 32.61 -18.50
CA ASP A 587 3.25 31.88 -19.53
C ASP A 587 3.96 31.92 -20.91
N ASN A 588 5.16 32.53 -20.99
CA ASN A 588 6.04 32.60 -22.15
C ASN A 588 7.31 31.75 -22.03
N ASP A 589 7.23 30.53 -21.49
CA ASP A 589 8.37 29.62 -21.55
C ASP A 589 8.55 29.01 -22.95
N GLU A 590 9.13 29.82 -23.84
CA GLU A 590 9.76 29.40 -25.10
C GLU A 590 10.92 28.40 -24.88
N THR A 591 11.21 27.91 -23.67
CA THR A 591 12.19 26.83 -23.46
C THR A 591 11.66 25.42 -23.74
N ALA A 592 10.39 25.26 -24.13
CA ALA A 592 9.91 24.03 -24.78
C ALA A 592 10.72 23.65 -26.05
N SER A 593 11.55 24.57 -26.56
CA SER A 593 12.47 24.37 -27.68
C SER A 593 13.93 24.05 -27.28
N ARG A 594 14.29 23.91 -25.99
CA ARG A 594 15.70 23.70 -25.58
C ARG A 594 15.99 22.37 -24.86
N GLY A 595 15.01 21.49 -24.75
CA GLY A 595 15.21 20.09 -24.37
C GLY A 595 15.52 19.24 -25.60
N ASN A 596 16.58 18.42 -25.52
CA ASN A 596 17.07 17.52 -26.56
C ASN A 596 16.03 16.45 -26.97
N GLY A 597 14.98 16.80 -27.72
CA GLY A 597 13.97 15.88 -28.32
C GLY A 597 13.13 14.99 -27.38
N ASP A 598 13.56 14.77 -26.13
CA ASP A 598 12.96 13.83 -25.18
C ASP A 598 11.88 14.51 -24.32
N LEU A 599 10.65 14.01 -24.49
CA LEU A 599 9.43 14.53 -23.89
C LEU A 599 9.39 14.38 -22.36
N ASN A 600 10.21 13.50 -21.79
CA ASN A 600 10.34 13.33 -20.33
C ASN A 600 11.20 14.43 -19.66
N ASN A 601 11.81 15.33 -20.43
CA ASN A 601 12.53 16.50 -19.89
C ASN A 601 11.64 17.76 -19.75
N ARG A 602 10.36 17.69 -20.14
CA ARG A 602 9.43 18.82 -20.03
C ARG A 602 8.95 19.01 -18.59
N GLY A 603 8.48 20.22 -18.27
CA GLY A 603 7.97 20.56 -16.93
C GLY A 603 9.03 20.36 -15.86
N ARG A 604 8.68 19.68 -14.76
CA ARG A 604 9.64 19.33 -13.69
C ARG A 604 10.71 18.32 -14.15
N GLY A 605 10.56 17.69 -15.32
CA GLY A 605 11.50 16.73 -15.86
C GLY A 605 11.61 15.46 -15.02
N ARG A 606 12.84 14.93 -14.91
CA ARG A 606 13.17 13.73 -14.13
C ARG A 606 13.51 14.13 -12.70
N THR A 607 12.70 13.68 -11.75
CA THR A 607 12.76 14.05 -10.34
C THR A 607 12.95 12.81 -9.47
N VAL A 608 13.09 13.01 -8.16
CA VAL A 608 13.08 11.89 -7.20
C VAL A 608 11.75 11.13 -7.25
N GLU A 609 10.63 11.83 -7.49
CA GLU A 609 9.30 11.21 -7.60
C GLU A 609 9.17 10.30 -8.83
N THR A 610 9.68 10.74 -9.98
CA THR A 610 9.68 9.89 -11.19
C THR A 610 10.63 8.71 -11.04
N GLN A 611 11.78 8.91 -10.37
CA GLN A 611 12.72 7.84 -10.01
C GLN A 611 12.07 6.82 -9.08
N GLY A 612 11.39 7.26 -8.03
CA GLY A 612 10.66 6.40 -7.09
C GLY A 612 9.56 5.60 -7.78
N SER A 613 8.81 6.23 -8.68
CA SER A 613 7.81 5.54 -9.51
C SER A 613 8.43 4.47 -10.40
N GLY A 614 9.60 4.75 -11.00
CA GLY A 614 10.39 3.78 -11.75
C GLY A 614 10.87 2.60 -10.90
N LEU A 615 11.40 2.87 -9.71
CA LEU A 615 11.84 1.83 -8.77
C LEU A 615 10.67 0.92 -8.37
N ALA A 616 9.52 1.50 -8.01
CA ALA A 616 8.34 0.76 -7.57
C ALA A 616 7.81 -0.21 -8.65
N VAL A 617 7.74 0.22 -9.91
CA VAL A 617 7.24 -0.63 -11.02
C VAL A 617 8.26 -1.71 -11.43
N VAL A 618 9.57 -1.42 -11.37
CA VAL A 618 10.62 -2.43 -11.63
C VAL A 618 10.65 -3.48 -10.52
N ARG A 619 10.47 -3.08 -9.25
CA ARG A 619 10.28 -4.00 -8.13
C ARG A 619 9.04 -4.86 -8.33
N ALA A 620 7.92 -4.26 -8.74
CA ALA A 620 6.71 -5.01 -9.05
C ALA A 620 6.95 -6.05 -10.15
N MET A 621 7.64 -5.69 -11.24
CA MET A 621 8.01 -6.62 -12.30
C MET A 621 8.83 -7.80 -11.77
N TRP A 622 9.84 -7.54 -10.93
CA TRP A 622 10.65 -8.59 -10.30
C TRP A 622 9.79 -9.55 -9.47
N ASP A 623 8.97 -9.02 -8.56
CA ASP A 623 8.18 -9.84 -7.65
C ASP A 623 7.09 -10.65 -8.38
N PHE A 624 6.48 -10.10 -9.43
CA PHE A 624 5.48 -10.82 -10.23
C PHE A 624 6.12 -11.94 -11.07
N LEU A 625 7.26 -11.68 -11.72
CA LEU A 625 7.93 -12.69 -12.55
C LEU A 625 8.51 -13.83 -11.70
N LYS A 626 9.09 -13.52 -10.53
CA LYS A 626 9.59 -14.54 -9.61
C LYS A 626 8.50 -15.54 -9.21
N ARG A 627 7.25 -15.09 -9.05
CA ARG A 627 6.11 -15.97 -8.74
C ARG A 627 5.68 -16.84 -9.90
N MET A 628 5.77 -16.31 -11.13
CA MET A 628 5.45 -17.09 -12.33
C MET A 628 6.38 -18.32 -12.45
N HIS A 629 7.67 -18.13 -12.13
CA HIS A 629 8.69 -19.17 -12.27
C HIS A 629 8.82 -20.08 -11.04
N GLY A 630 8.42 -19.59 -9.86
CA GLY A 630 8.34 -20.40 -8.65
C GLY A 630 7.17 -21.39 -8.72
N ASN A 631 7.46 -22.68 -8.89
CA ASN A 631 6.52 -23.74 -8.56
C ASN A 631 6.11 -23.58 -7.09
N VAL A 632 4.84 -23.27 -6.84
CA VAL A 632 4.28 -23.30 -5.49
C VAL A 632 4.29 -24.77 -5.05
N ARG A 633 5.32 -25.18 -4.29
CA ARG A 633 5.26 -26.42 -3.52
C ARG A 633 4.28 -26.18 -2.38
N PHE A 634 3.09 -26.73 -2.53
CA PHE A 634 2.24 -27.01 -1.39
C PHE A 634 2.85 -28.23 -0.70
N ASP A 635 3.72 -28.01 0.28
CA ASP A 635 4.14 -29.08 1.17
C ASP A 635 2.91 -29.49 2.00
N VAL A 636 2.54 -30.78 1.86
CA VAL A 636 1.42 -31.47 2.52
C VAL A 636 1.67 -31.64 4.01
#